data_AF-A0A840RLQ4-F1
#
_entry.id   AF-A0A840RLQ4-F1
#
_cell.length_a   1.000
_cell.length_b   1.000
_cell.length_c   1.000
_cell.angle_alpha   90.00
_cell.angle_beta   90.00
_cell.angle_gamma   90.00
#
_symmetry.space_group_name_H-M   'P 1'
#
loop_
_entity.id
_entity.type
_entity.pdbx_description
1 polymer ?
#
loop_
_entity_poly.entity_id
_entity_poly.type
_entity_poly.pdbx_seq_one_letter_code
_entity_poly.pdbx_strand_id
1 'polypeptide(L)'
;MRAHPPISFLAHRNAPTRVARYFFWCYLLVVLLVSFYPFTGWRFTGEPILAFYTYPLPYYFTFFDNLINVLAYIPLGLSAGLALRRWRWASPVMAVLIGTGTSCFVEFVQQFIPSRVASNLDILSNSSGAMIGAAIALLLMLRRSQRRWLVFRHSYLFPGAAAEWGMVWLGLWLITQFDPSVPFFGVVDEPRGIPQPILAPLNNPALFLDLLEGSGMMLNTVGVCLFVSVLMRHSRQAPWAVATLLASVLASKIVFASFMLKWADFFSWINHNVVLGGLAALPLLAVLLQLKRPWRALVGALCLFCTVLVSWMWPLSPQLSAILPLFRWNYGHLMHFRGLAALISDLWPYGTMLFLLGFAVMWRGENEPDW
;
A
#
# COMPACT_ATOMS: atom_id res chain seq x y z
N MET A 1 34.40 2.91 -1.18
CA MET A 1 34.61 1.59 -0.55
C MET A 1 33.75 0.54 -1.27
N ARG A 2 34.35 -0.46 -1.92
CA ARG A 2 33.57 -1.57 -2.53
C ARG A 2 33.21 -2.54 -1.41
N ALA A 3 32.01 -2.43 -0.84
CA ALA A 3 31.52 -3.40 0.13
C ALA A 3 31.59 -4.80 -0.49
N HIS A 4 32.37 -5.69 0.11
CA HIS A 4 32.40 -7.08 -0.29
C HIS A 4 31.00 -7.69 -0.10
N PRO A 5 30.50 -8.50 -1.05
CA PRO A 5 29.20 -9.13 -0.89
C PRO A 5 29.19 -10.00 0.37
N PRO A 6 28.08 -10.03 1.15
CA PRO A 6 28.02 -10.80 2.39
C PRO A 6 28.24 -12.29 2.11
N ILE A 7 28.87 -13.03 3.03
CA ILE A 7 29.18 -14.47 2.87
C ILE A 7 27.92 -15.28 2.53
N SER A 8 26.76 -14.91 3.09
CA SER A 8 25.48 -15.53 2.77
C SER A 8 25.07 -15.41 1.30
N PHE A 9 25.46 -14.33 0.62
CA PHE A 9 25.21 -14.14 -0.81
C PHE A 9 26.09 -15.07 -1.67
N LEU A 10 27.30 -15.40 -1.21
CA LEU A 10 28.21 -16.30 -1.91
C LEU A 10 27.83 -17.78 -1.70
N ALA A 11 27.22 -18.11 -0.55
CA ALA A 11 26.87 -19.47 -0.17
C ALA A 11 25.58 -20.01 -0.84
N HIS A 12 24.65 -19.14 -1.23
CA HIS A 12 23.39 -19.57 -1.84
C HIS A 12 23.51 -19.60 -3.37
N ARG A 13 23.04 -20.69 -4.00
CA ARG A 13 22.73 -20.65 -5.44
C ARG A 13 21.76 -19.50 -5.67
N ASN A 14 21.93 -18.76 -6.77
CA ASN A 14 21.11 -17.60 -7.15
C ASN A 14 19.62 -17.96 -7.30
N ALA A 15 18.92 -18.17 -6.18
CA ALA A 15 17.49 -18.40 -6.18
C ALA A 15 16.82 -17.08 -6.59
N PRO A 16 15.93 -17.10 -7.59
CA PRO A 16 15.23 -15.90 -8.00
C PRO A 16 14.33 -15.42 -6.85
N THR A 17 14.50 -14.15 -6.45
CA THR A 17 13.57 -13.46 -5.55
C THR A 17 12.12 -13.57 -6.02
N ARG A 18 11.21 -13.71 -5.05
CA ARG A 18 9.77 -13.91 -5.20
C ARG A 18 8.98 -12.61 -5.04
N VAL A 19 9.61 -11.54 -4.53
CA VAL A 19 9.03 -10.18 -4.37
C VAL A 19 8.20 -9.76 -5.58
N ALA A 20 8.73 -9.87 -6.81
CA ALA A 20 7.99 -9.44 -8.00
C ALA A 20 6.72 -10.28 -8.24
N ARG A 21 6.76 -11.59 -7.96
CA ARG A 21 5.60 -12.48 -8.10
C ARG A 21 4.55 -12.18 -7.04
N TYR A 22 4.97 -11.99 -5.79
CA TYR A 22 4.06 -11.62 -4.70
C TYR A 22 3.42 -10.27 -4.96
N PHE A 23 4.21 -9.26 -5.33
CA PHE A 23 3.71 -7.94 -5.67
C PHE A 23 2.74 -8.01 -6.86
N PHE A 24 3.05 -8.76 -7.92
CA PHE A 24 2.17 -8.91 -9.07
C PHE A 24 0.76 -9.38 -8.67
N TRP A 25 0.67 -10.47 -7.89
CA TRP A 25 -0.64 -11.01 -7.50
C TRP A 25 -1.40 -10.08 -6.55
N CYS A 26 -0.73 -9.50 -5.55
CA CYS A 26 -1.38 -8.56 -4.65
C CYS A 26 -1.85 -7.30 -5.39
N TYR A 27 -1.01 -6.76 -6.28
CA TYR A 27 -1.34 -5.55 -7.02
C TYR A 27 -2.42 -5.80 -8.08
N LEU A 28 -2.38 -6.94 -8.78
CA LEU A 28 -3.46 -7.36 -9.68
C LEU A 28 -4.79 -7.44 -8.92
N LEU A 29 -4.80 -8.05 -7.72
CA LEU A 29 -6.00 -8.10 -6.89
C LEU A 29 -6.50 -6.69 -6.54
N VAL A 30 -5.61 -5.77 -6.15
CA VAL A 30 -5.97 -4.37 -5.90
C VAL A 30 -6.58 -3.71 -7.14
N VAL A 31 -5.95 -3.86 -8.31
CA VAL A 31 -6.46 -3.30 -9.58
C VAL A 31 -7.86 -3.82 -9.88
N LEU A 32 -8.09 -5.12 -9.75
CA LEU A 32 -9.39 -5.74 -9.99
C LEU A 32 -10.45 -5.25 -8.99
N LEU A 33 -10.14 -5.24 -7.69
CA LEU A 33 -11.08 -4.82 -6.66
C LEU A 33 -11.50 -3.36 -6.81
N VAL A 34 -10.56 -2.47 -7.11
CA VAL A 34 -10.83 -1.03 -7.33
C VAL A 34 -11.64 -0.82 -8.61
N SER A 35 -11.34 -1.59 -9.66
CA SER A 35 -12.03 -1.47 -10.95
C SER A 35 -13.46 -2.00 -10.92
N PHE A 36 -13.74 -2.98 -10.06
CA PHE A 36 -15.05 -3.63 -9.90
C PHE A 36 -15.94 -2.98 -8.84
N TYR A 37 -15.45 -1.94 -8.16
CA TYR A 37 -16.26 -1.17 -7.23
C TYR A 37 -17.23 -0.22 -7.97
N PRO A 38 -18.50 -0.11 -7.53
CA PRO A 38 -19.12 -0.79 -6.39
C PRO A 38 -19.54 -2.24 -6.71
N PHE A 39 -19.48 -3.15 -5.74
CA PHE A 39 -19.86 -4.57 -5.90
C PHE A 39 -21.39 -4.83 -5.83
N THR A 40 -22.20 -3.80 -6.07
CA THR A 40 -23.67 -3.85 -5.94
C THR A 40 -24.33 -3.18 -7.15
N GLY A 41 -25.58 -3.56 -7.44
CA GLY A 41 -26.35 -2.94 -8.52
C GLY A 41 -25.86 -3.30 -9.93
N TRP A 42 -25.09 -4.38 -10.07
CA TRP A 42 -24.60 -4.83 -11.37
C TRP A 42 -25.77 -5.30 -12.23
N ARG A 43 -25.85 -4.74 -13.44
CA ARG A 43 -26.88 -5.07 -14.42
C ARG A 43 -26.36 -4.73 -15.80
N PHE A 44 -26.82 -5.50 -16.78
CA PHE A 44 -26.58 -5.17 -18.17
C PHE A 44 -27.32 -3.88 -18.53
N THR A 45 -26.60 -2.95 -19.17
CA THR A 45 -27.08 -1.59 -19.48
C THR A 45 -27.80 -1.49 -20.82
N GLY A 46 -27.78 -2.55 -21.64
CA GLY A 46 -28.45 -2.61 -22.95
C GLY A 46 -27.54 -2.28 -24.14
N GLU A 47 -26.32 -1.81 -23.90
CA GLU A 47 -25.32 -1.54 -24.93
C GLU A 47 -24.70 -2.84 -25.48
N PRO A 48 -24.29 -2.91 -26.75
CA PRO A 48 -23.62 -4.09 -27.27
C PRO A 48 -22.31 -4.35 -26.51
N ILE A 49 -22.21 -5.53 -25.88
CA ILE A 49 -21.21 -5.86 -24.84
C ILE A 49 -19.76 -5.65 -25.31
N LEU A 50 -19.48 -5.80 -26.61
CA LEU A 50 -18.13 -5.71 -27.19
C LEU A 50 -17.91 -4.44 -28.04
N ALA A 51 -18.93 -3.60 -28.25
CA ALA A 51 -18.82 -2.48 -29.19
C ALA A 51 -17.78 -1.44 -28.75
N PHE A 52 -17.55 -1.30 -27.45
CA PHE A 52 -16.61 -0.36 -26.87
C PHE A 52 -15.15 -0.56 -27.35
N TYR A 53 -14.75 -1.78 -27.74
CA TYR A 53 -13.42 -2.02 -28.30
C TYR A 53 -13.17 -1.23 -29.59
N THR A 54 -14.23 -0.88 -30.31
CA THR A 54 -14.17 -0.27 -31.65
C THR A 54 -14.72 1.15 -31.72
N TYR A 55 -15.12 1.75 -30.60
CA TYR A 55 -15.60 3.13 -30.60
C TYR A 55 -14.53 4.11 -31.12
N PRO A 56 -14.92 5.17 -31.84
CA PRO A 56 -13.98 6.24 -32.16
C PRO A 56 -13.45 6.84 -30.86
N LEU A 57 -12.16 7.17 -30.81
CA LEU A 57 -11.58 7.81 -29.64
C LEU A 57 -12.31 9.14 -29.38
N PRO A 58 -12.64 9.45 -28.11
CA PRO A 58 -13.39 10.65 -27.78
C PRO A 58 -12.57 11.91 -28.13
N TYR A 59 -13.22 12.88 -28.75
CA TYR A 59 -12.59 14.17 -29.11
C TYR A 59 -12.18 14.97 -27.87
N TYR A 60 -12.99 14.89 -26.80
CA TYR A 60 -12.69 15.48 -25.50
C TYR A 60 -12.30 14.38 -24.52
N PHE A 61 -11.07 14.46 -24.00
CA PHE A 61 -10.60 13.58 -22.92
C PHE A 61 -9.88 14.42 -21.87
N THR A 62 -9.90 13.93 -20.63
CA THR A 62 -9.13 14.54 -19.56
C THR A 62 -7.74 13.91 -19.54
N PHE A 63 -6.70 14.69 -19.82
CA PHE A 63 -5.31 14.19 -19.77
C PHE A 63 -4.99 13.49 -18.44
N PHE A 64 -5.51 14.02 -17.33
CA PHE A 64 -5.27 13.49 -16.00
C PHE A 64 -5.89 12.10 -15.76
N ASP A 65 -7.09 11.84 -16.29
CA ASP A 65 -7.75 10.52 -16.22
C ASP A 65 -6.89 9.45 -16.88
N ASN A 66 -6.47 9.72 -18.10
CA ASN A 66 -5.58 8.83 -18.86
C ASN A 66 -4.23 8.66 -18.16
N LEU A 67 -3.69 9.74 -17.58
CA LEU A 67 -2.43 9.68 -16.83
C LEU A 67 -2.54 8.77 -15.60
N ILE A 68 -3.64 8.84 -14.83
CA ILE A 68 -3.86 7.93 -13.69
C ILE A 68 -3.92 6.48 -14.17
N ASN A 69 -4.64 6.21 -15.24
CA ASN A 69 -4.75 4.87 -15.85
C ASN A 69 -3.37 4.33 -16.27
N VAL A 70 -2.57 5.15 -16.94
CA VAL A 70 -1.16 4.84 -17.25
C VAL A 70 -0.39 4.54 -15.96
N LEU A 71 -0.42 5.42 -14.97
CA LEU A 71 0.33 5.27 -13.72
C LEU A 71 -0.09 4.01 -12.92
N ALA A 72 -1.38 3.67 -12.91
CA ALA A 72 -1.92 2.50 -12.24
C ALA A 72 -1.47 1.19 -12.89
N TYR A 73 -1.21 1.16 -14.19
CA TYR A 73 -0.75 -0.06 -14.86
C TYR A 73 0.78 -0.21 -14.93
N ILE A 74 1.56 0.83 -14.61
CA ILE A 74 3.03 0.73 -14.52
C ILE A 74 3.49 -0.34 -13.52
N PRO A 75 3.01 -0.40 -12.26
CA PRO A 75 3.46 -1.41 -11.30
C PRO A 75 3.04 -2.83 -11.73
N LEU A 76 1.89 -2.97 -12.41
CA LEU A 76 1.43 -4.25 -12.94
C LEU A 76 2.38 -4.78 -14.04
N GLY A 77 2.68 -3.96 -15.05
CA GLY A 77 3.62 -4.34 -16.12
C GLY A 77 5.04 -4.58 -15.60
N LEU A 78 5.51 -3.76 -14.66
CA LEU A 78 6.81 -3.91 -14.01
C LEU A 78 6.94 -5.25 -13.28
N SER A 79 5.98 -5.56 -12.43
CA SER A 79 6.00 -6.79 -11.63
C SER A 79 5.78 -8.04 -12.48
N ALA A 80 4.90 -7.99 -13.48
CA ALA A 80 4.73 -9.06 -14.45
C ALA A 80 6.04 -9.35 -15.20
N GLY A 81 6.71 -8.31 -15.70
CA GLY A 81 8.01 -8.44 -16.35
C GLY A 81 9.03 -9.10 -15.42
N LEU A 82 9.22 -8.57 -14.22
CA LEU A 82 10.18 -9.13 -13.27
C LEU A 82 9.85 -10.57 -12.82
N ALA A 83 8.56 -10.91 -12.70
CA ALA A 83 8.11 -12.26 -12.36
C ALA A 83 8.37 -13.27 -13.49
N LEU A 84 8.32 -12.82 -14.75
CA LEU A 84 8.53 -13.62 -15.95
C LEU A 84 9.95 -13.58 -16.50
N ARG A 85 10.92 -13.03 -15.76
CA ARG A 85 12.33 -12.90 -16.17
C ARG A 85 12.97 -14.16 -16.75
N ARG A 86 12.49 -15.36 -16.37
CA ARG A 86 12.99 -16.64 -16.91
C ARG A 86 12.80 -16.77 -18.42
N TRP A 87 11.81 -16.07 -18.98
CA TRP A 87 11.50 -16.04 -20.41
C TRP A 87 12.28 -14.97 -21.19
N ARG A 88 13.27 -14.32 -20.55
CA ARG A 88 14.23 -13.36 -21.15
C ARG A 88 13.55 -12.35 -22.06
N TRP A 89 13.69 -12.50 -23.38
CA TRP A 89 13.20 -11.56 -24.39
C TRP A 89 11.67 -11.56 -24.54
N ALA A 90 11.01 -12.66 -24.21
CA ALA A 90 9.55 -12.72 -24.23
C ALA A 90 8.91 -12.05 -22.99
N SER A 91 9.70 -11.86 -21.91
CA SER A 91 9.21 -11.29 -20.65
C SER A 91 8.53 -9.91 -20.80
N PRO A 92 9.10 -8.90 -21.49
CA PRO A 92 8.42 -7.61 -21.65
C PRO A 92 7.15 -7.72 -22.50
N VAL A 93 7.17 -8.53 -23.55
CA VAL A 93 5.99 -8.76 -24.41
C VAL A 93 4.86 -9.40 -23.61
N MET A 94 5.17 -10.45 -22.83
CA MET A 94 4.18 -11.08 -21.95
C MET A 94 3.65 -10.11 -20.89
N ALA A 95 4.49 -9.23 -20.33
CA ALA A 95 4.05 -8.24 -19.35
C ALA A 95 3.05 -7.23 -19.95
N VAL A 96 3.30 -6.77 -21.18
CA VAL A 96 2.36 -5.92 -21.93
C VAL A 96 1.07 -6.69 -22.22
N LEU A 97 1.14 -7.91 -22.73
CA LEU A 97 -0.04 -8.73 -23.02
C LEU A 97 -0.87 -9.01 -21.76
N ILE A 98 -0.24 -9.26 -20.61
CA ILE A 98 -0.94 -9.43 -19.33
C ILE A 98 -1.62 -8.13 -18.91
N GLY A 99 -0.94 -6.98 -19.00
CA GLY A 99 -1.51 -5.68 -18.67
C GLY A 99 -2.69 -5.32 -19.58
N THR A 100 -2.51 -5.42 -20.90
CA THR A 100 -3.56 -5.20 -21.89
C THR A 100 -4.72 -6.17 -21.70
N GLY A 101 -4.46 -7.46 -21.51
CA GLY A 101 -5.49 -8.46 -21.26
C GLY A 101 -6.27 -8.20 -19.97
N THR A 102 -5.58 -7.75 -18.91
CA THR A 102 -6.22 -7.32 -17.65
C THR A 102 -7.12 -6.12 -17.90
N SER A 103 -6.66 -5.12 -18.66
CA SER A 103 -7.49 -3.97 -19.00
C SER A 103 -8.70 -4.35 -19.85
N CYS A 104 -8.53 -5.17 -20.88
CA CYS A 104 -9.65 -5.65 -21.69
C CYS A 104 -10.69 -6.40 -20.84
N PHE A 105 -10.24 -7.22 -19.88
CA PHE A 105 -11.12 -7.92 -18.96
C PHE A 105 -11.84 -6.96 -18.00
N VAL A 106 -11.12 -5.97 -17.45
CA VAL A 106 -11.70 -4.95 -16.58
C VAL A 106 -12.80 -4.17 -17.30
N GLU A 107 -12.50 -3.63 -18.47
CA GLU A 107 -13.47 -2.86 -19.26
C GLU A 107 -14.68 -3.70 -19.69
N PHE A 108 -14.46 -4.98 -20.03
CA PHE A 108 -15.55 -5.90 -20.33
C PHE A 108 -16.48 -6.10 -19.12
N VAL A 109 -15.94 -6.30 -17.92
CA VAL A 109 -16.75 -6.46 -16.70
C VAL A 109 -17.47 -5.15 -16.35
N GLN A 110 -16.85 -3.99 -16.59
CA GLN A 110 -17.44 -2.69 -16.30
C GLN A 110 -18.70 -2.38 -17.14
N GLN A 111 -18.93 -3.08 -18.26
CA GLN A 111 -20.22 -3.02 -19.00
C GLN A 111 -21.43 -3.38 -18.12
N PHE A 112 -21.22 -4.17 -17.06
CA PHE A 112 -22.26 -4.59 -16.13
C PHE A 112 -22.36 -3.68 -14.90
N ILE A 113 -21.61 -2.58 -14.83
CA ILE A 113 -21.58 -1.65 -13.71
C ILE A 113 -22.16 -0.30 -14.18
N PRO A 114 -23.43 0.03 -13.85
CA PRO A 114 -24.12 1.19 -14.44
C PRO A 114 -23.46 2.55 -14.21
N SER A 115 -22.63 2.68 -13.16
CA SER A 115 -21.89 3.90 -12.85
C SER A 115 -20.57 4.02 -13.60
N ARG A 116 -20.23 3.06 -14.47
CA ARG A 116 -19.00 2.99 -15.25
C ARG A 116 -19.32 2.97 -16.74
N VAL A 117 -18.42 3.53 -17.52
CA VAL A 117 -18.48 3.52 -18.98
C VAL A 117 -17.21 2.86 -19.46
N ALA A 118 -17.34 1.69 -20.10
CA ALA A 118 -16.18 1.00 -20.63
C ALA A 118 -15.61 1.75 -21.85
N SER A 119 -14.28 1.79 -21.97
CA SER A 119 -13.60 2.67 -22.92
C SER A 119 -12.36 2.03 -23.53
N ASN A 120 -12.23 2.08 -24.86
CA ASN A 120 -10.99 1.68 -25.52
C ASN A 120 -9.83 2.65 -25.27
N LEU A 121 -10.11 3.91 -24.93
CA LEU A 121 -9.08 4.86 -24.50
C LEU A 121 -8.45 4.46 -23.17
N ASP A 122 -9.24 3.85 -22.27
CA ASP A 122 -8.72 3.31 -21.01
C ASP A 122 -7.86 2.07 -21.26
N ILE A 123 -8.25 1.19 -22.19
CA ILE A 123 -7.39 0.08 -22.64
C ILE A 123 -6.06 0.59 -23.18
N LEU A 124 -6.07 1.63 -24.02
CA LEU A 124 -4.84 2.20 -24.56
C LEU A 124 -3.95 2.82 -23.47
N SER A 125 -4.56 3.55 -22.53
CA SER A 125 -3.86 4.19 -21.41
C SER A 125 -3.24 3.14 -20.47
N ASN A 126 -4.02 2.14 -20.06
CA ASN A 126 -3.57 1.03 -19.22
C ASN A 126 -2.48 0.20 -19.91
N SER A 127 -2.64 -0.09 -21.20
CA SER A 127 -1.63 -0.81 -21.99
C SER A 127 -0.32 -0.03 -22.11
N SER A 128 -0.40 1.29 -22.26
CA SER A 128 0.78 2.17 -22.27
C SER A 128 1.50 2.16 -20.92
N GLY A 129 0.74 2.18 -19.82
CA GLY A 129 1.27 1.98 -18.46
C GLY A 129 2.00 0.65 -18.30
N ALA A 130 1.38 -0.45 -18.74
CA ALA A 130 1.97 -1.77 -18.70
C ALA A 130 3.27 -1.86 -19.53
N MET A 131 3.32 -1.19 -20.69
CA MET A 131 4.51 -1.08 -21.53
C MET A 131 5.65 -0.32 -20.84
N ILE A 132 5.36 0.82 -20.22
CA ILE A 132 6.35 1.58 -19.44
C ILE A 132 6.87 0.72 -18.28
N GLY A 133 5.97 0.04 -17.55
CA GLY A 133 6.34 -0.89 -16.49
C GLY A 133 7.27 -2.01 -16.99
N ALA A 134 6.93 -2.64 -18.12
CA ALA A 134 7.75 -3.67 -18.74
C ALA A 134 9.14 -3.14 -19.16
N ALA A 135 9.23 -1.92 -19.67
CA ALA A 135 10.51 -1.27 -19.98
C ALA A 135 11.37 -1.04 -18.73
N ILE A 136 10.77 -0.57 -17.63
CA ILE A 136 11.45 -0.44 -16.34
C ILE A 136 11.92 -1.81 -15.84
N ALA A 137 11.14 -2.87 -16.03
CA ALA A 137 11.52 -4.23 -15.65
C ALA A 137 12.82 -4.67 -16.32
N LEU A 138 13.00 -4.36 -17.62
CA LEU A 138 14.24 -4.66 -18.35
C LEU A 138 15.46 -3.98 -17.72
N LEU A 139 15.32 -2.71 -17.30
CA LEU A 139 16.39 -1.97 -16.61
C LEU A 139 16.72 -2.59 -15.25
N LEU A 140 15.71 -3.09 -14.54
CA LEU A 140 15.92 -3.77 -13.25
C LEU A 140 16.44 -5.21 -13.40
N MET A 141 16.23 -5.86 -14.54
CA MET A 141 16.83 -7.17 -14.86
C MET A 141 18.33 -7.09 -15.19
N LEU A 142 18.88 -5.90 -15.42
CA LEU A 142 20.32 -5.73 -15.64
C LEU A 142 21.12 -6.33 -14.49
N ARG A 143 22.24 -7.02 -14.81
CA ARG A 143 23.09 -7.71 -13.82
C ARG A 143 23.50 -6.81 -12.65
N ARG A 144 23.76 -5.53 -12.91
CA ARG A 144 24.11 -4.53 -11.90
C ARG A 144 22.97 -4.29 -10.91
N SER A 145 21.74 -4.11 -11.41
CA SER A 145 20.53 -3.90 -10.62
C SER A 145 20.21 -5.13 -9.78
N GLN A 146 20.25 -6.32 -10.41
CA GLN A 146 20.03 -7.60 -9.72
C GLN A 146 21.06 -7.84 -8.61
N ARG A 147 22.35 -7.56 -8.86
CA ARG A 147 23.40 -7.69 -7.84
C ARG A 147 23.17 -6.73 -6.67
N ARG A 148 22.86 -5.45 -6.94
CA ARG A 148 22.57 -4.46 -5.90
C ARG A 148 21.38 -4.89 -5.04
N TRP A 149 20.32 -5.35 -5.69
CA TRP A 149 19.13 -5.86 -5.04
C TRP A 149 19.43 -7.06 -4.13
N LEU A 150 20.17 -8.05 -4.63
CA LEU A 150 20.52 -9.22 -3.83
C LEU A 150 21.44 -8.86 -2.65
N VAL A 151 22.41 -7.97 -2.84
CA VAL A 151 23.25 -7.47 -1.75
C VAL A 151 22.41 -6.76 -0.70
N PHE A 152 21.46 -5.91 -1.11
CA PHE A 152 20.54 -5.24 -0.20
C PHE A 152 19.68 -6.25 0.57
N ARG A 153 18.98 -7.15 -0.13
CA ARG A 153 18.17 -8.21 0.47
C ARG A 153 19.01 -8.94 1.51
N HIS A 154 20.12 -9.53 1.11
CA HIS A 154 20.91 -10.37 2.02
C HIS A 154 21.52 -9.56 3.16
N SER A 155 21.80 -8.27 3.01
CA SER A 155 22.37 -7.46 4.10
C SER A 155 21.35 -7.05 5.15
N TYR A 156 20.11 -6.78 4.74
CA TYR A 156 19.12 -6.10 5.58
C TYR A 156 17.85 -6.89 5.86
N LEU A 157 17.41 -7.78 4.98
CA LEU A 157 16.15 -8.51 5.14
C LEU A 157 16.39 -9.87 5.77
N PHE A 158 15.45 -10.27 6.63
CA PHE A 158 15.39 -11.61 7.18
C PHE A 158 15.40 -12.66 6.03
N PRO A 159 16.10 -13.80 6.19
CA PRO A 159 16.10 -14.85 5.17
C PRO A 159 14.71 -15.45 4.97
N GLY A 160 14.53 -16.16 3.85
CA GLY A 160 13.25 -16.74 3.48
C GLY A 160 12.31 -15.77 2.76
N ALA A 161 11.16 -16.30 2.33
CA ALA A 161 10.15 -15.56 1.59
C ALA A 161 9.09 -14.93 2.48
N ALA A 162 9.01 -15.26 3.78
CA ALA A 162 8.24 -14.47 4.73
C ALA A 162 8.71 -13.00 4.70
N ALA A 163 10.03 -12.75 4.69
CA ALA A 163 10.56 -11.39 4.60
C ALA A 163 10.24 -10.71 3.26
N GLU A 164 10.29 -11.47 2.15
CA GLU A 164 9.94 -10.97 0.82
C GLU A 164 8.44 -10.65 0.71
N TRP A 165 7.58 -11.48 1.32
CA TRP A 165 6.15 -11.26 1.44
C TRP A 165 5.85 -10.03 2.29
N GLY A 166 6.42 -9.96 3.49
CA GLY A 166 6.27 -8.81 4.38
C GLY A 166 6.76 -7.50 3.77
N MET A 167 7.82 -7.54 2.95
CA MET A 167 8.27 -6.36 2.21
C MET A 167 7.26 -5.92 1.14
N VAL A 168 6.63 -6.85 0.41
CA VAL A 168 5.56 -6.52 -0.54
C VAL A 168 4.37 -5.91 0.21
N TRP A 169 3.99 -6.50 1.34
CA TRP A 169 2.90 -6.02 2.17
C TRP A 169 3.20 -4.60 2.71
N LEU A 170 4.43 -4.33 3.16
CA LEU A 170 4.88 -2.98 3.54
C LEU A 170 4.79 -2.00 2.36
N GLY A 171 5.18 -2.45 1.16
CA GLY A 171 5.09 -1.66 -0.06
C GLY A 171 3.67 -1.23 -0.39
N LEU A 172 2.68 -2.12 -0.21
CA LEU A 172 1.26 -1.79 -0.38
C LEU A 172 0.81 -0.74 0.63
N TRP A 173 1.21 -0.87 1.90
CA TRP A 173 0.89 0.15 2.91
C TRP A 173 1.53 1.50 2.62
N LEU A 174 2.74 1.55 2.06
CA LEU A 174 3.34 2.82 1.66
C LEU A 174 2.52 3.56 0.58
N ILE A 175 1.77 2.83 -0.26
CA ILE A 175 0.87 3.45 -1.26
C ILE A 175 -0.26 4.22 -0.56
N THR A 176 -0.76 3.75 0.59
CA THR A 176 -1.83 4.47 1.32
C THR A 176 -1.34 5.81 1.88
N GLN A 177 -0.04 5.95 2.12
CA GLN A 177 0.54 7.18 2.66
C GLN A 177 0.63 8.32 1.64
N PHE A 178 0.42 8.03 0.35
CA PHE A 178 0.34 9.03 -0.71
C PHE A 178 -0.99 9.80 -0.70
N ASP A 179 -2.01 9.32 0.01
CA ASP A 179 -3.23 10.09 0.23
C ASP A 179 -2.98 11.16 1.32
N PRO A 180 -3.00 12.46 0.95
CA PRO A 180 -2.77 13.54 1.90
C PRO A 180 -3.99 13.82 2.76
N SER A 181 -5.18 13.28 2.42
CA SER A 181 -6.40 13.44 3.23
C SER A 181 -6.50 12.45 4.39
N VAL A 182 -5.74 11.36 4.35
CA VAL A 182 -5.61 10.44 5.47
C VAL A 182 -4.57 11.03 6.45
N PRO A 183 -4.83 11.06 7.76
CA PRO A 183 -3.82 11.50 8.73
C PRO A 183 -2.55 10.63 8.73
N PHE A 184 -1.51 11.08 9.43
CA PHE A 184 -0.21 10.42 9.49
C PHE A 184 -0.37 8.96 9.99
N PHE A 185 0.27 7.96 9.35
CA PHE A 185 0.13 6.53 9.70
C PHE A 185 -1.34 6.08 9.82
N GLY A 186 -2.11 6.39 8.78
CA GLY A 186 -3.57 6.23 8.69
C GLY A 186 -4.14 5.02 9.41
N VAL A 187 -4.98 5.28 10.42
CA VAL A 187 -6.34 4.74 10.67
C VAL A 187 -6.96 5.64 11.75
N VAL A 188 -6.91 6.95 11.54
CA VAL A 188 -7.51 7.88 12.52
C VAL A 188 -8.09 9.03 11.73
N ASP A 189 -9.36 8.94 11.38
CA ASP A 189 -10.09 10.07 10.85
C ASP A 189 -10.37 11.07 11.99
N GLU A 190 -10.43 12.37 11.70
CA GLU A 190 -10.79 13.36 12.71
C GLU A 190 -12.23 13.08 13.20
N PRO A 191 -12.44 12.78 14.49
CA PRO A 191 -13.77 12.48 15.00
C PRO A 191 -14.66 13.72 15.00
N ARG A 192 -15.63 13.79 14.09
CA ARG A 192 -16.62 14.89 14.10
C ARG A 192 -17.81 14.64 15.04
N GLY A 193 -17.87 13.46 15.64
CA GLY A 193 -18.89 13.05 16.58
C GLY A 193 -18.91 11.54 16.78
N ILE A 194 -19.58 11.09 17.83
CA ILE A 194 -19.81 9.67 18.08
C ILE A 194 -21.07 9.24 17.33
N PRO A 195 -21.04 8.13 16.57
CA PRO A 195 -22.24 7.61 15.90
C PRO A 195 -23.33 7.31 16.94
N GLN A 196 -24.46 8.01 16.87
CA GLN A 196 -25.63 7.68 17.70
C GLN A 196 -26.17 6.32 17.24
N PRO A 197 -26.49 5.37 18.16
CA PRO A 197 -26.79 5.55 19.59
C PRO A 197 -25.61 5.24 20.54
N ILE A 198 -24.37 5.16 20.05
CA ILE A 198 -23.22 4.81 20.89
C ILE A 198 -22.92 5.99 21.84
N LEU A 199 -23.00 5.74 23.14
CA LEU A 199 -22.63 6.72 24.16
C LEU A 199 -21.11 6.73 24.36
N ALA A 200 -20.54 7.92 24.59
CA ALA A 200 -19.15 8.05 24.98
C ALA A 200 -18.92 7.28 26.30
N PRO A 201 -17.87 6.46 26.42
CA PRO A 201 -17.51 5.83 27.69
C PRO A 201 -17.11 6.84 28.77
N LEU A 202 -16.68 8.04 28.36
CA LEU A 202 -16.26 9.11 29.26
C LEU A 202 -17.31 10.21 29.32
N ASN A 203 -17.44 10.83 30.50
CA ASN A 203 -18.32 11.98 30.74
C ASN A 203 -18.01 13.20 29.85
N ASN A 204 -16.76 13.30 29.35
CA ASN A 204 -16.36 14.31 28.37
C ASN A 204 -16.12 13.65 27.00
N PRO A 205 -17.09 13.76 26.06
CA PRO A 205 -16.98 13.17 24.73
C PRO A 205 -15.83 13.75 23.90
N ALA A 206 -15.49 15.03 24.05
CA ALA A 206 -14.39 15.65 23.29
C ALA A 206 -13.05 15.03 23.68
N LEU A 207 -12.78 14.92 24.98
CA LEU A 207 -11.57 14.27 25.49
C LEU A 207 -11.50 12.79 25.09
N PHE A 208 -12.63 12.09 25.04
CA PHE A 208 -12.68 10.72 24.54
C PHE A 208 -12.23 10.63 23.07
N LEU A 209 -12.74 11.52 22.22
CA LEU A 209 -12.37 11.59 20.81
C LEU A 209 -10.90 11.96 20.61
N ASP A 210 -10.38 12.92 21.38
CA ASP A 210 -8.96 13.30 21.34
C ASP A 210 -8.03 12.14 21.73
N LEU A 211 -8.37 11.43 22.81
CA LEU A 211 -7.63 10.25 23.25
C LEU A 211 -7.71 9.12 22.25
N LEU A 212 -8.87 8.92 21.64
CA LEU A 212 -9.06 7.90 20.61
C LEU A 212 -8.20 8.21 19.37
N GLU A 213 -8.12 9.49 18.99
CA GLU A 213 -7.29 9.93 17.88
C GLU A 213 -5.78 9.74 18.17
N GLY A 214 -5.31 10.24 19.31
CA GLY A 214 -3.91 10.13 19.70
C GLY A 214 -3.47 8.68 19.97
N SER A 215 -4.30 7.88 20.64
CA SER A 215 -3.99 6.47 20.92
C SER A 215 -4.03 5.60 19.65
N GLY A 216 -4.98 5.86 18.74
CA GLY A 216 -5.03 5.20 17.43
C GLY A 216 -3.75 5.43 16.64
N MET A 217 -3.28 6.68 16.62
CA MET A 217 -2.02 7.06 15.96
C MET A 217 -0.81 6.37 16.60
N MET A 218 -0.73 6.35 17.93
CA MET A 218 0.35 5.69 18.66
C MET A 218 0.37 4.18 18.37
N LEU A 219 -0.77 3.49 18.49
CA LEU A 219 -0.88 2.05 18.27
C LEU A 219 -0.54 1.66 16.83
N ASN A 220 -1.02 2.40 15.84
CA ASN A 220 -0.72 2.14 14.43
C ASN A 220 0.78 2.33 14.15
N THR A 221 1.35 3.45 14.59
CA THR A 221 2.79 3.73 14.45
C THR A 221 3.63 2.63 15.08
N VAL A 222 3.29 2.20 16.31
CA VAL A 222 4.00 1.11 16.99
C VAL A 222 3.86 -0.21 16.23
N GLY A 223 2.64 -0.57 15.82
CA GLY A 223 2.35 -1.80 15.07
C GLY A 223 3.15 -1.91 13.77
N VAL A 224 3.13 -0.86 12.94
CA VAL A 224 3.87 -0.80 11.67
C VAL A 224 5.38 -0.83 11.91
N CYS A 225 5.88 -0.07 12.88
CA CYS A 225 7.32 -0.05 13.18
C CYS A 225 7.83 -1.39 13.72
N LEU A 226 7.05 -2.07 14.56
CA LEU A 226 7.39 -3.42 15.02
C LEU A 226 7.33 -4.44 13.89
N PHE A 227 6.37 -4.32 12.97
CA PHE A 227 6.34 -5.13 11.75
C PHE A 227 7.63 -4.97 10.94
N VAL A 228 8.06 -3.74 10.65
CA VAL A 228 9.34 -3.50 9.95
C VAL A 228 10.54 -4.04 10.74
N SER A 229 10.52 -3.93 12.07
CA SER A 229 11.59 -4.45 12.93
C SER A 229 11.79 -5.96 12.79
N VAL A 230 10.70 -6.71 12.56
CA VAL A 230 10.68 -8.16 12.39
C VAL A 230 11.25 -8.57 11.03
N LEU A 231 11.07 -7.73 9.99
CA LEU A 231 11.61 -7.97 8.65
C LEU A 231 13.13 -7.82 8.57
N MET A 232 13.78 -7.23 9.59
CA MET A 232 15.21 -6.96 9.56
C MET A 232 16.06 -8.19 9.87
N ARG A 233 17.17 -8.35 9.14
CA ARG A 233 18.10 -9.47 9.29
C ARG A 233 18.74 -9.48 10.66
N HIS A 234 19.17 -8.33 11.16
CA HIS A 234 19.79 -8.19 12.48
C HIS A 234 18.97 -7.22 13.35
N SER A 235 18.74 -7.55 14.61
CA SER A 235 17.94 -6.70 15.51
C SER A 235 18.55 -5.32 15.74
N ARG A 236 19.87 -5.19 15.57
CA ARG A 236 20.60 -3.90 15.63
C ARG A 236 20.26 -2.95 14.45
N GLN A 237 19.79 -3.49 13.34
CA GLN A 237 19.37 -2.70 12.16
C GLN A 237 17.95 -2.14 12.34
N ALA A 238 17.15 -2.68 13.26
CA ALA A 238 15.74 -2.32 13.43
C ALA A 238 15.50 -0.83 13.74
N PRO A 239 16.23 -0.19 14.67
CA PRO A 239 16.01 1.25 14.94
C PRO A 239 16.25 2.12 13.70
N TRP A 240 17.28 1.81 12.92
CA TRP A 240 17.58 2.53 11.67
C TRP A 240 16.53 2.30 10.59
N ALA A 241 16.02 1.07 10.46
CA ALA A 241 14.96 0.75 9.53
C ALA A 241 13.66 1.49 9.89
N VAL A 242 13.31 1.52 11.19
CA VAL A 242 12.17 2.28 11.71
C VAL A 242 12.34 3.77 11.44
N ALA A 243 13.49 4.36 11.79
CA ALA A 243 13.75 5.78 11.53
C ALA A 243 13.67 6.13 10.03
N THR A 244 14.20 5.24 9.17
CA THR A 244 14.15 5.42 7.71
C THR A 244 12.70 5.35 7.20
N LEU A 245 11.89 4.42 7.72
CA LEU A 245 10.47 4.33 7.38
C LEU A 245 9.75 5.62 7.78
N LEU A 246 9.84 6.03 9.04
CA LEU A 246 9.18 7.24 9.56
C LEU A 246 9.57 8.48 8.73
N ALA A 247 10.86 8.66 8.46
CA ALA A 247 11.35 9.77 7.64
C ALA A 247 10.85 9.70 6.19
N SER A 248 10.82 8.51 5.58
CA SER A 248 10.33 8.34 4.21
C SER A 248 8.83 8.62 4.08
N VAL A 249 8.03 8.23 5.08
CA VAL A 249 6.59 8.51 5.14
C VAL A 249 6.36 10.01 5.31
N LEU A 250 7.11 10.66 6.21
CA LEU A 250 7.03 12.11 6.40
C LEU A 250 7.38 12.89 5.13
N ALA A 251 8.50 12.54 4.50
CA ALA A 251 8.92 13.17 3.25
C ALA A 251 7.88 12.98 2.14
N SER A 252 7.34 11.76 2.01
CA SER A 252 6.30 11.47 1.02
C SER A 252 5.03 12.31 1.28
N LYS A 253 4.57 12.39 2.53
CA LYS A 253 3.42 13.22 2.92
C LYS A 253 3.62 14.68 2.55
N ILE A 254 4.78 15.26 2.88
CA ILE A 254 5.10 16.65 2.54
C ILE A 254 5.05 16.87 1.02
N VAL A 255 5.66 15.97 0.24
CA VAL A 255 5.67 16.04 -1.22
C VAL A 255 4.25 15.95 -1.78
N PHE A 256 3.47 14.94 -1.40
CA PHE A 256 2.11 14.74 -1.91
C PHE A 256 1.14 15.83 -1.46
N ALA A 257 1.22 16.29 -0.20
CA ALA A 257 0.46 17.44 0.28
C ALA A 257 0.77 18.70 -0.55
N SER A 258 2.04 18.91 -0.95
CA SER A 258 2.43 20.06 -1.78
C SER A 258 1.80 20.02 -3.16
N PHE A 259 1.69 18.82 -3.74
CA PHE A 259 1.09 18.61 -5.07
C PHE A 259 -0.44 18.68 -5.05
N MET A 260 -1.08 18.15 -4.01
CA MET A 260 -2.53 17.88 -4.01
C MET A 260 -3.36 18.89 -3.21
N LEU A 261 -2.84 19.45 -2.11
CA LEU A 261 -3.60 20.34 -1.22
C LEU A 261 -3.41 21.82 -1.57
N LYS A 262 -4.44 22.63 -1.35
CA LYS A 262 -4.33 24.10 -1.40
C LYS A 262 -3.34 24.59 -0.34
N TRP A 263 -2.67 25.71 -0.61
CA TRP A 263 -1.66 26.23 0.32
C TRP A 263 -2.24 26.56 1.71
N ALA A 264 -3.47 27.06 1.76
CA ALA A 264 -4.20 27.32 3.00
C ALA A 264 -4.45 26.04 3.83
N ASP A 265 -4.62 24.90 3.17
CA ASP A 265 -4.92 23.60 3.80
C ASP A 265 -3.68 22.71 3.89
N PHE A 266 -2.49 23.23 3.59
CA PHE A 266 -1.27 22.43 3.49
C PHE A 266 -0.94 21.68 4.78
N PHE A 267 -1.25 22.25 5.94
CA PHE A 267 -1.02 21.64 7.26
C PHE A 267 -2.25 20.95 7.85
N SER A 268 -3.34 20.80 7.10
CA SER A 268 -4.58 20.15 7.58
C SER A 268 -4.39 18.69 8.00
N TRP A 269 -3.37 18.02 7.47
CA TRP A 269 -3.00 16.65 7.85
C TRP A 269 -2.20 16.58 9.17
N ILE A 270 -1.86 17.72 9.77
CA ILE A 270 -1.18 17.82 11.08
C ILE A 270 -2.21 18.22 12.14
N ASN A 271 -2.65 17.25 12.94
CA ASN A 271 -3.46 17.49 14.14
C ASN A 271 -2.59 17.36 15.41
N HIS A 272 -2.85 18.19 16.42
CA HIS A 272 -2.20 18.11 17.73
C HIS A 272 -2.27 16.71 18.34
N ASN A 273 -3.44 16.07 18.31
CA ASN A 273 -3.64 14.72 18.87
C ASN A 273 -2.78 13.67 18.14
N VAL A 274 -2.74 13.74 16.81
CA VAL A 274 -1.91 12.86 15.96
C VAL A 274 -0.42 13.07 16.24
N VAL A 275 0.02 14.33 16.38
CA VAL A 275 1.42 14.64 16.71
C VAL A 275 1.79 14.10 18.09
N LEU A 276 0.94 14.31 19.10
CA LEU A 276 1.16 13.78 20.44
C LEU A 276 1.22 12.25 20.46
N GLY A 277 0.29 11.58 19.75
CA GLY A 277 0.30 10.13 19.59
C GLY A 277 1.56 9.59 18.92
N GLY A 278 2.00 10.25 17.85
CA GLY A 278 3.25 9.93 17.16
C GLY A 278 4.50 10.13 18.03
N LEU A 279 4.56 11.22 18.80
CA LEU A 279 5.66 11.47 19.74
C LEU A 279 5.65 10.46 20.90
N ALA A 280 4.48 10.09 21.42
CA ALA A 280 4.34 9.08 22.47
C ALA A 280 4.77 7.67 21.99
N ALA A 281 4.65 7.38 20.70
CA ALA A 281 5.12 6.11 20.12
C ALA A 281 6.66 5.96 20.18
N LEU A 282 7.43 7.06 20.13
CA LEU A 282 8.89 7.02 20.08
C LEU A 282 9.55 6.39 21.33
N PRO A 283 9.28 6.84 22.58
CA PRO A 283 9.84 6.21 23.77
C PRO A 283 9.35 4.77 23.94
N LEU A 284 8.08 4.50 23.59
CA LEU A 284 7.53 3.15 23.64
C LEU A 284 8.27 2.21 22.66
N LEU A 285 8.54 2.66 21.43
CA LEU A 285 9.35 1.92 20.46
C LEU A 285 10.77 1.69 20.95
N ALA A 286 11.40 2.67 21.60
CA ALA A 286 12.75 2.51 22.16
C ALA A 286 12.83 1.38 23.19
N VAL A 287 11.76 1.14 23.95
CA VAL A 287 11.65 0.00 24.88
C VAL A 287 11.30 -1.29 24.13
N LEU A 288 10.26 -1.28 23.30
CA LEU A 288 9.76 -2.48 22.62
C LEU A 288 10.78 -3.07 21.61
N LEU A 289 11.63 -2.24 21.01
CA LEU A 289 12.71 -2.69 20.14
C LEU A 289 13.84 -3.41 20.89
N GLN A 290 13.84 -3.43 22.22
CA GLN A 290 14.77 -4.23 23.03
C GLN A 290 14.28 -5.68 23.20
N LEU A 291 12.98 -5.93 22.98
CA LEU A 291 12.40 -7.26 23.12
C LEU A 291 12.99 -8.25 22.11
N LYS A 292 12.86 -9.56 22.38
CA LYS A 292 13.17 -10.58 21.37
C LYS A 292 12.16 -10.49 20.23
N ARG A 293 12.55 -10.92 19.03
CA ARG A 293 11.72 -10.86 17.81
C ARG A 293 10.31 -11.42 17.92
N PRO A 294 10.07 -12.62 18.50
CA PRO A 294 8.69 -13.13 18.61
C PRO A 294 7.82 -12.20 19.46
N TRP A 295 8.36 -11.61 20.53
CA TRP A 295 7.64 -10.65 21.35
C TRP A 295 7.35 -9.34 20.62
N ARG A 296 8.27 -8.84 19.79
CA ARG A 296 7.98 -7.69 18.90
C ARG A 296 6.83 -7.99 17.96
N ALA A 297 6.80 -9.21 17.41
CA ALA A 297 5.74 -9.63 16.50
C ALA A 297 4.38 -9.72 17.23
N LEU A 298 4.33 -10.36 18.40
CA LEU A 298 3.11 -10.45 19.22
C LEU A 298 2.59 -9.07 19.65
N VAL A 299 3.47 -8.20 20.16
CA VAL A 299 3.08 -6.84 20.56
C VAL A 299 2.63 -6.03 19.35
N GLY A 300 3.32 -6.12 18.21
CA GLY A 300 2.90 -5.45 16.98
C GLY A 300 1.53 -5.92 16.50
N ALA A 301 1.25 -7.22 16.54
CA ALA A 301 -0.05 -7.77 16.20
C ALA A 301 -1.15 -7.28 17.17
N LEU A 302 -0.85 -7.25 18.47
CA LEU A 302 -1.76 -6.72 19.49
C LEU A 302 -2.07 -5.24 19.26
N CYS A 303 -1.06 -4.41 18.96
CA CYS A 303 -1.28 -3.00 18.66
C CYS A 303 -2.21 -2.80 17.46
N LEU A 304 -1.98 -3.53 16.36
CA LEU A 304 -2.84 -3.47 15.17
C LEU A 304 -4.26 -4.01 15.45
N PHE A 305 -4.38 -5.07 16.24
CA PHE A 305 -5.67 -5.60 16.67
C PHE A 305 -6.45 -4.56 17.48
N CYS A 306 -5.81 -3.90 18.44
CA CYS A 306 -6.41 -2.83 19.21
C CYS A 306 -6.84 -1.66 18.31
N THR A 307 -6.02 -1.27 17.32
CA THR A 307 -6.41 -0.23 16.35
C THR A 307 -7.68 -0.61 15.59
N VAL A 308 -7.73 -1.84 15.04
CA VAL A 308 -8.91 -2.32 14.30
C VAL A 308 -10.14 -2.43 15.21
N LEU A 309 -9.97 -2.92 16.43
CA LEU A 309 -11.05 -3.03 17.41
C LEU A 309 -11.63 -1.66 17.75
N VAL A 310 -10.78 -0.66 17.96
CA VAL A 310 -11.19 0.73 18.21
C VAL A 310 -11.97 1.28 17.03
N SER A 311 -11.49 1.09 15.80
CA SER A 311 -12.20 1.53 14.59
C SER A 311 -13.55 0.83 14.41
N TRP A 312 -13.68 -0.42 14.84
CA TRP A 312 -14.95 -1.15 14.77
C TRP A 312 -15.94 -0.70 15.85
N MET A 313 -15.46 -0.45 17.07
CA MET A 313 -16.29 0.01 18.19
C MET A 313 -16.75 1.46 18.03
N TRP A 314 -15.88 2.32 17.47
CA TRP A 314 -16.17 3.73 17.22
C TRP A 314 -15.80 4.06 15.78
N PRO A 315 -16.68 3.71 14.81
CA PRO A 315 -16.42 4.00 13.41
C PRO A 315 -16.48 5.51 13.19
N LEU A 316 -15.30 6.11 13.08
CA LEU A 316 -15.12 7.49 12.71
C LEU A 316 -15.29 7.56 11.20
N SER A 317 -16.46 7.99 10.71
CA SER A 317 -16.67 8.13 9.28
C SER A 317 -16.17 9.51 8.82
N PRO A 318 -15.15 9.59 7.95
CA PRO A 318 -14.80 10.85 7.31
C PRO A 318 -15.92 11.23 6.36
N GLN A 319 -16.63 12.33 6.68
CA GLN A 319 -17.67 12.85 5.78
C GLN A 319 -17.02 13.33 4.49
N LEU A 320 -17.28 12.60 3.40
CA LEU A 320 -16.73 12.86 2.07
C LEU A 320 -16.93 14.32 1.65
N SER A 321 -18.10 14.89 1.94
CA SER A 321 -18.46 16.29 1.64
C SER A 321 -17.54 17.33 2.27
N ALA A 322 -16.91 17.03 3.41
CA ALA A 322 -16.09 18.00 4.14
C ALA A 322 -14.62 18.04 3.71
N ILE A 323 -14.16 16.99 3.02
CA ILE A 323 -12.75 16.83 2.61
C ILE A 323 -12.56 17.31 1.15
N LEU A 324 -13.61 17.22 0.32
CA LEU A 324 -13.58 17.63 -1.08
C LEU A 324 -13.10 19.07 -1.34
N PRO A 325 -13.36 20.08 -0.47
CA PRO A 325 -12.86 21.44 -0.69
C PRO A 325 -11.34 21.61 -0.55
N LEU A 326 -10.65 20.67 0.14
CA LEU A 326 -9.22 20.77 0.49
C LEU A 326 -8.29 20.52 -0.72
N PHE A 327 -8.78 19.79 -1.73
CA PHE A 327 -8.00 19.38 -2.89
C PHE A 327 -8.03 20.43 -4.02
N ARG A 328 -6.94 20.50 -4.79
CA ARG A 328 -6.84 21.36 -5.99
C ARG A 328 -7.45 20.73 -7.25
N TRP A 329 -7.69 19.43 -7.28
CA TRP A 329 -8.04 18.65 -8.49
C TRP A 329 -9.52 18.25 -8.52
N ASN A 330 -10.09 18.08 -9.72
CA ASN A 330 -11.52 17.83 -9.92
C ASN A 330 -11.97 16.41 -9.50
N TYR A 331 -13.26 16.35 -9.16
CA TYR A 331 -13.92 15.45 -8.20
C TYR A 331 -13.96 13.94 -8.53
N GLY A 332 -13.90 13.52 -9.80
CA GLY A 332 -13.94 12.10 -10.16
C GLY A 332 -12.62 11.36 -9.87
N HIS A 333 -11.50 12.09 -9.92
CA HIS A 333 -10.16 11.54 -10.02
C HIS A 333 -9.57 11.08 -8.69
N LEU A 334 -9.95 11.76 -7.61
CA LEU A 334 -9.56 11.41 -6.24
C LEU A 334 -10.33 10.20 -5.72
N MET A 335 -11.50 9.89 -6.28
CA MET A 335 -12.35 8.78 -5.83
C MET A 335 -11.74 7.41 -6.14
N HIS A 336 -11.08 7.23 -7.29
CA HIS A 336 -10.44 5.96 -7.64
C HIS A 336 -9.17 5.71 -6.85
N PHE A 337 -8.34 6.75 -6.71
CA PHE A 337 -7.12 6.67 -5.91
C PHE A 337 -7.44 6.48 -4.41
N ARG A 338 -8.40 7.23 -3.87
CA ARG A 338 -8.86 7.06 -2.49
C ARG A 338 -9.52 5.71 -2.26
N GLY A 339 -10.31 5.21 -3.23
CA GLY A 339 -10.88 3.86 -3.15
C GLY A 339 -9.80 2.77 -3.05
N LEU A 340 -8.71 2.92 -3.81
CA LEU A 340 -7.54 2.05 -3.71
C LEU A 340 -6.84 2.17 -2.35
N ALA A 341 -6.56 3.39 -1.90
CA ALA A 341 -5.91 3.64 -0.62
C ALA A 341 -6.75 3.14 0.57
N ALA A 342 -8.06 3.36 0.54
CA ALA A 342 -9.02 2.89 1.54
C ALA A 342 -9.07 1.36 1.59
N LEU A 343 -9.22 0.71 0.42
CA LEU A 343 -9.25 -0.75 0.36
C LEU A 343 -7.97 -1.39 0.89
N ILE A 344 -6.81 -0.82 0.54
CA ILE A 344 -5.54 -1.28 1.12
C ILE A 344 -5.52 -0.99 2.61
N SER A 345 -5.95 0.19 3.08
CA SER A 345 -5.94 0.53 4.50
C SER A 345 -6.85 -0.38 5.33
N ASP A 346 -7.96 -0.85 4.76
CA ASP A 346 -8.88 -1.75 5.42
C ASP A 346 -8.31 -3.17 5.51
N LEU A 347 -7.71 -3.67 4.42
CA LEU A 347 -7.21 -5.05 4.36
C LEU A 347 -5.83 -5.24 5.00
N TRP A 348 -5.00 -4.19 4.97
CA TRP A 348 -3.60 -4.27 5.37
C TRP A 348 -3.39 -4.71 6.83
N PRO A 349 -4.10 -4.15 7.84
CA PRO A 349 -3.93 -4.53 9.23
C PRO A 349 -4.14 -6.03 9.45
N TYR A 350 -5.15 -6.63 8.81
CA TYR A 350 -5.44 -8.06 8.93
C TYR A 350 -4.31 -8.93 8.38
N GLY A 351 -3.81 -8.62 7.18
CA GLY A 351 -2.68 -9.35 6.60
C GLY A 351 -1.40 -9.21 7.43
N THR A 352 -1.17 -8.02 8.01
CA THR A 352 0.00 -7.78 8.88
C THR A 352 -0.12 -8.52 10.19
N MET A 353 -1.31 -8.55 10.81
CA MET A 353 -1.56 -9.34 12.02
C MET A 353 -1.33 -10.83 11.78
N LEU A 354 -1.89 -11.38 10.70
CA LEU A 354 -1.67 -12.79 10.33
C LEU A 354 -0.19 -13.09 10.11
N PHE A 355 0.53 -12.20 9.42
CA PHE A 355 1.97 -12.33 9.24
C PHE A 355 2.72 -12.33 10.57
N LEU A 356 2.45 -11.37 11.46
CA LEU A 356 3.14 -11.24 12.74
C LEU A 356 2.86 -12.40 13.68
N LEU A 357 1.60 -12.86 13.75
CA LEU A 357 1.23 -14.03 14.55
C LEU A 357 1.86 -15.30 14.00
N GLY A 358 1.80 -15.51 12.68
CA GLY A 358 2.47 -16.63 12.02
C GLY A 358 3.97 -16.61 12.26
N PHE A 359 4.61 -15.45 12.16
CA PHE A 359 6.03 -15.27 12.46
C PHE A 359 6.36 -15.59 13.92
N ALA A 360 5.53 -15.13 14.87
CA ALA A 360 5.74 -15.38 16.29
C ALA A 360 5.65 -16.87 16.66
N VAL A 361 4.66 -17.58 16.10
CA VAL A 361 4.44 -19.01 16.35
C VAL A 361 5.53 -19.87 15.71
N MET A 362 5.92 -19.54 14.47
CA MET A 362 6.90 -20.32 13.70
C MET A 362 8.35 -19.98 14.05
N TRP A 363 8.59 -19.01 14.93
CA TRP A 363 9.93 -18.60 15.34
C TRP A 363 10.65 -19.73 16.09
N ARG A 364 11.60 -20.40 15.43
CA ARG A 364 12.44 -21.46 16.01
C ARG A 364 13.88 -21.02 16.31
N GLY A 365 14.14 -19.73 16.46
CA GLY A 365 15.49 -19.16 16.63
C GLY A 365 16.06 -18.61 15.32
N GLU A 366 17.39 -18.53 15.18
CA GLU A 366 18.03 -18.00 13.94
C GLU A 366 17.83 -18.91 12.71
N ASN A 367 17.23 -20.09 12.89
CA ASN A 367 16.88 -20.99 11.80
C ASN A 367 15.49 -20.67 11.25
N GLU A 368 15.40 -20.80 9.93
CA GLU A 368 14.28 -20.41 9.07
C GLU A 368 12.93 -20.98 9.57
N PRO A 369 11.84 -20.18 9.61
CA PRO A 369 10.50 -20.73 9.65
C PRO A 369 10.19 -21.34 8.28
N ASP A 370 9.83 -22.62 8.24
CA ASP A 370 9.29 -23.29 7.04
C ASP A 370 7.88 -22.72 6.76
N TRP A 371 7.76 -21.80 5.79
CA TRP A 371 6.50 -21.22 5.32
C TRP A 371 6.15 -21.69 3.91
#